data_AF-A0A5R9P0E4-F1
#
_entry.id   AF-A0A5R9P0E4-F1
#
_cell.length_a   1.000
_cell.length_b   1.000
_cell.length_c   1.000
_cell.angle_alpha   90.00
_cell.angle_beta   90.00
_cell.angle_gamma   90.00
#
_symmetry.space_group_name_H-M   'P 1'
#
loop_
_entity.id
_entity.type
_entity.pdbx_description
1 polymer ?
#
loop_
_entity_poly.entity_id
_entity_poly.type
_entity_poly.pdbx_seq_one_letter_code
_entity_poly.pdbx_strand_id
1 'polypeptide(L)'
;MPTVDFATTQIFIDGQLLDVSFEFGHDEVKQVVQKYRGYFNKQKKAWRLDAGKAKVDPSVIAGEIRQALWDSAPEQWKPLVEKFETFSCATRRYDVKFGVGGVRLIFPAGHACHYQLKKLVGRDTKLDTWLLPAKTLKLNAIIPMIKRADKEDKEIVLDTLEPYEGRSIRGTLLMKPEEAVAHNVQPGKIVFADFNFVRQVEPHAEDKKLHYWPFRVAEVQMQPRPDDLDEVDLQVRFQYLDAEHACAAIRKYMALPIEDRPWPLDITRANAKWKSKAG
;
A
#
# COMPACT_ATOMS: atom_id res chain seq x y z
N MET A 1 -2.60 -2.70 10.26
CA MET A 1 -1.31 -2.34 9.64
C MET A 1 -0.43 -1.68 10.70
N PRO A 2 0.90 -1.70 10.57
CA PRO A 2 1.77 -0.94 11.46
C PRO A 2 1.45 0.55 11.39
N THR A 3 1.54 1.23 12.53
CA THR A 3 1.44 2.71 12.61
C THR A 3 2.67 3.36 11.99
N VAL A 4 3.85 2.75 12.21
CA VAL A 4 5.11 3.18 11.60
C VAL A 4 5.83 1.96 11.03
N ASP A 5 6.29 2.07 9.78
CA ASP A 5 6.91 0.97 9.05
C ASP A 5 8.26 1.40 8.45
N PHE A 6 9.34 0.89 9.03
CA PHE A 6 10.71 1.08 8.56
C PHE A 6 11.19 -0.10 7.70
N ALA A 7 10.26 -0.76 7.01
CA ALA A 7 10.40 -1.97 6.20
C ALA A 7 10.69 -3.23 7.01
N THR A 8 11.83 -3.27 7.70
CA THR A 8 12.30 -4.42 8.51
C THR A 8 11.96 -4.30 9.99
N THR A 9 11.52 -3.12 10.41
CA THR A 9 11.02 -2.83 11.76
C THR A 9 9.64 -2.19 11.65
N GLN A 10 8.66 -2.80 12.32
CA GLN A 10 7.25 -2.41 12.31
C GLN A 10 6.83 -2.03 13.73
N ILE A 11 6.17 -0.88 13.87
CA ILE A 11 5.70 -0.36 15.15
C ILE A 11 4.19 -0.21 15.10
N PHE A 12 3.50 -0.80 16.08
CA PHE A 12 2.07 -0.66 16.29
C PHE A 12 1.86 0.16 17.56
N ILE A 13 1.22 1.32 17.43
CA ILE A 13 0.96 2.23 18.56
C ILE A 13 -0.53 2.12 18.91
N ASP A 14 -0.81 1.82 20.17
CA ASP A 14 -2.15 1.73 20.75
C ASP A 14 -2.18 2.57 22.04
N GLY A 15 -2.59 3.84 21.89
CA GLY A 15 -2.47 4.85 22.94
C GLY A 15 -1.02 5.01 23.39
N GLN A 16 -0.73 4.62 24.64
CA GLN A 16 0.62 4.69 25.23
C GLN A 16 1.40 3.37 25.12
N LEU A 17 0.82 2.33 24.52
CA LEU A 17 1.49 1.05 24.31
C LEU A 17 2.07 0.98 22.90
N LEU A 18 3.30 0.48 22.80
CA LEU A 18 3.96 0.23 21.53
C LEU A 18 4.31 -1.25 21.43
N ASP A 19 3.93 -1.90 20.34
CA ASP A 19 4.45 -3.21 19.95
C ASP A 19 5.44 -3.00 18.79
N VAL A 20 6.71 -3.33 19.02
CA VAL A 20 7.82 -3.18 18.07
C VAL A 20 8.26 -4.58 17.61
N SER A 21 8.06 -4.88 16.33
CA SER A 21 8.49 -6.11 15.67
C SER A 21 9.66 -5.80 14.75
N PHE A 22 10.77 -6.53 14.88
CA PHE A 22 11.94 -6.36 14.03
C PHE A 22 12.64 -7.70 13.79
N GLU A 23 13.31 -7.79 12.65
CA GLU A 23 14.04 -8.98 12.24
C GLU A 23 15.36 -9.17 13.02
N PHE A 24 15.87 -10.40 13.06
CA PHE A 24 17.21 -10.68 13.57
C PHE A 24 18.26 -9.82 12.85
N GLY A 25 19.19 -9.25 13.61
CA GLY A 25 20.17 -8.30 13.08
C GLY A 25 19.78 -6.84 13.24
N HIS A 26 18.88 -6.49 14.16
CA HIS A 26 18.63 -5.10 14.58
C HIS A 26 18.96 -4.91 16.08
N ASP A 27 20.24 -5.05 16.43
CA ASP A 27 20.70 -4.89 17.81
C ASP A 27 20.52 -3.46 18.31
N GLU A 28 20.66 -2.49 17.41
CA GLU A 28 20.39 -1.08 17.63
C GLU A 28 18.93 -0.83 18.07
N VAL A 29 17.96 -1.50 17.43
CA VAL A 29 16.54 -1.43 17.84
C VAL A 29 16.33 -2.11 19.18
N LYS A 30 16.96 -3.27 19.40
CA LYS A 30 16.91 -3.99 20.67
C LYS A 30 17.43 -3.13 21.83
N GLN A 31 18.51 -2.37 21.63
CA GLN A 31 19.06 -1.45 22.63
C GLN A 31 18.06 -0.35 22.99
N VAL A 32 17.42 0.27 22.00
CA VAL A 32 16.37 1.28 22.24
C VAL A 32 15.21 0.66 23.02
N VAL A 33 14.76 -0.53 22.62
CA VAL A 33 13.66 -1.19 23.32
C VAL A 33 14.02 -1.51 24.78
N GLN A 34 15.25 -1.96 25.03
CA GLN A 34 15.75 -2.24 26.38
C GLN A 34 15.92 -0.97 27.23
N LYS A 35 16.36 0.14 26.63
CA LYS A 35 16.43 1.47 27.29
C LYS A 35 15.09 1.86 27.89
N TYR A 36 13.99 1.58 27.20
CA TYR A 36 12.62 1.84 27.65
C TYR A 36 11.97 0.68 28.42
N ARG A 37 12.77 -0.27 28.91
CA ARG A 37 12.31 -1.43 29.70
C ARG A 37 11.25 -2.27 28.97
N GLY A 38 11.33 -2.35 27.64
CA GLY A 38 10.45 -3.19 26.85
C GLY A 38 10.63 -4.66 27.21
N TYR A 39 9.55 -5.43 27.08
CA TYR A 39 9.56 -6.88 27.29
C TYR A 39 9.03 -7.62 26.07
N PHE A 40 9.50 -8.84 25.82
CA PHE A 40 9.07 -9.61 24.66
C PHE A 40 7.70 -10.27 24.91
N ASN A 41 6.70 -9.89 24.12
CA ASN A 41 5.38 -10.52 24.12
C ASN A 41 5.37 -11.70 23.13
N LYS A 42 5.37 -12.93 23.66
CA LYS A 42 5.40 -14.16 22.85
C LYS A 42 4.17 -14.36 21.96
N GLN A 43 2.99 -13.89 22.37
CA GLN A 43 1.76 -14.04 21.59
C GLN A 43 1.81 -13.19 20.32
N LYS A 44 2.22 -11.92 20.47
CA LYS A 44 2.37 -10.98 19.36
C LYS A 44 3.70 -11.12 18.61
N LYS A 45 4.66 -11.87 19.17
CA LYS A 45 6.05 -12.00 18.69
C LYS A 45 6.72 -10.64 18.49
N ALA A 46 6.44 -9.70 19.37
CA ALA A 46 6.93 -8.33 19.32
C ALA A 46 7.42 -7.88 20.71
N TRP A 47 8.31 -6.90 20.75
CA TRP A 47 8.68 -6.22 21.98
C TRP A 47 7.63 -5.18 22.34
N ARG A 48 7.09 -5.28 23.55
CA ARG A 48 6.09 -4.36 24.06
C ARG A 48 6.72 -3.32 24.98
N LEU A 49 6.37 -2.06 24.75
CA LEU A 49 6.76 -0.92 25.57
C LEU A 49 5.52 -0.20 26.10
N ASP A 50 5.67 0.41 27.27
CA ASP A 50 4.66 1.25 27.90
C ASP A 50 5.24 2.65 28.05
N ALA A 51 4.91 3.51 27.09
CA ALA A 51 5.41 4.88 27.03
C ALA A 51 4.87 5.74 28.18
N GLY A 52 3.69 5.39 28.72
CA GLY A 52 3.12 6.02 29.91
C GLY A 52 3.98 5.83 31.15
N LYS A 53 4.54 4.62 31.35
CA LYS A 53 5.53 4.37 32.42
C LYS A 53 6.85 5.10 32.20
N ALA A 54 7.26 5.26 30.95
CA ALA A 54 8.45 6.04 30.59
C ALA A 54 8.21 7.56 30.63
N LYS A 55 6.95 8.01 30.68
CA LYS A 55 6.52 9.42 30.56
C LYS A 55 7.05 10.08 29.27
N VAL A 56 7.04 9.34 28.17
CA VAL A 56 7.52 9.80 26.85
C VAL A 56 6.42 9.57 25.83
N ASP A 57 6.31 10.44 24.83
CA ASP A 57 5.36 10.24 23.73
C ASP A 57 5.79 9.05 22.85
N PRO A 58 4.87 8.16 22.45
CA PRO A 58 5.17 7.05 21.53
C PRO A 58 5.94 7.47 20.26
N SER A 59 5.64 8.64 19.70
CA SER A 59 6.32 9.17 18.52
C SER A 59 7.81 9.43 18.74
N VAL A 60 8.21 9.80 19.96
CA VAL A 60 9.62 10.01 20.32
C VAL A 60 10.36 8.69 20.32
N ILE A 61 9.78 7.62 20.87
CA ILE A 61 10.37 6.28 20.87
C ILE A 61 10.52 5.78 19.41
N ALA A 62 9.48 5.98 18.59
CA ALA A 62 9.55 5.64 17.16
C ALA A 62 10.64 6.44 16.42
N GLY A 63 10.82 7.71 16.76
CA GLY A 63 11.89 8.57 16.24
C GLY A 63 13.29 8.09 16.63
N GLU A 64 13.50 7.70 17.89
CA GLU A 64 14.77 7.13 18.34
C GLU A 64 15.08 5.79 17.64
N ILE A 65 14.08 4.94 17.42
CA ILE A 65 14.24 3.70 16.64
C ILE A 65 14.65 4.04 15.20
N ARG A 66 13.98 5.01 14.56
CA ARG A 66 14.32 5.47 13.21
C ARG A 66 15.77 5.94 13.13
N GLN A 67 16.18 6.75 14.10
CA GLN A 67 17.54 7.31 14.15
C GLN A 67 18.59 6.23 14.35
N ALA A 68 18.36 5.30 15.29
CA ALA A 68 19.27 4.18 15.54
C ALA A 68 19.44 3.29 14.29
N LEU A 69 18.34 3.02 13.57
CA LEU A 69 18.39 2.31 12.29
C LEU A 69 19.20 3.09 11.25
N TRP A 70 18.93 4.39 11.10
CA TRP A 70 19.61 5.27 10.15
C TRP A 70 21.13 5.36 10.40
N ASP A 71 21.54 5.51 11.65
CA ASP A 71 22.94 5.61 12.04
C ASP A 71 23.69 4.30 11.84
N SER A 72 23.00 3.16 12.02
CA SER A 72 23.57 1.83 11.78
C SER A 72 23.62 1.43 10.30
N ALA A 73 22.87 2.13 9.44
CA ALA A 73 22.77 1.78 8.04
C ALA A 73 24.07 2.14 7.28
N PRO A 74 24.52 1.32 6.33
CA PRO A 74 25.66 1.65 5.48
C PRO A 74 25.44 2.97 4.74
N GLU A 75 26.49 3.77 4.54
CA GLU A 75 26.39 5.07 3.85
C GLU A 75 25.72 4.99 2.47
N GLN A 76 25.99 3.92 1.72
CA GLN A 76 25.36 3.65 0.42
C GLN A 76 23.84 3.36 0.49
N TRP A 77 23.29 3.08 1.67
CA TRP A 77 21.87 2.79 1.87
C TRP A 77 21.02 4.07 1.96
N LYS A 78 21.54 5.10 2.65
CA LYS A 78 20.81 6.34 2.93
C LYS A 78 20.24 7.00 1.66
N PRO A 79 21.02 7.17 0.56
CA PRO A 79 20.49 7.75 -0.68
C PRO A 79 19.43 6.87 -1.36
N LEU A 80 19.48 5.54 -1.17
CA LEU A 80 18.48 4.64 -1.72
C LEU A 80 17.15 4.77 -0.98
N VAL A 81 17.18 4.93 0.34
CA VAL A 81 15.96 5.20 1.12
C VAL A 81 15.33 6.50 0.64
N GLU A 82 16.08 7.59 0.58
CA GLU A 82 15.56 8.89 0.11
C GLU A 82 14.96 8.81 -1.29
N LYS A 83 15.59 8.04 -2.19
CA LYS A 83 15.11 7.85 -3.56
C LYS A 83 13.85 6.98 -3.66
N PHE A 84 13.69 5.98 -2.80
CA PHE A 84 12.69 4.92 -2.95
C PHE A 84 11.71 4.80 -1.77
N GLU A 85 11.72 5.71 -0.79
CA GLU A 85 10.82 5.68 0.38
C GLU A 85 9.34 5.71 -0.02
N THR A 86 9.05 6.40 -1.13
CA THR A 86 7.72 6.52 -1.75
C THR A 86 7.45 5.47 -2.83
N PHE A 87 8.38 4.54 -3.06
CA PHE A 87 8.11 3.41 -3.97
C PHE A 87 7.00 2.53 -3.38
N SER A 88 6.08 2.10 -4.23
CA SER A 88 5.02 1.15 -3.88
C SER A 88 4.66 0.35 -5.12
N CYS A 89 4.28 -0.92 -4.93
CA CYS A 89 3.77 -1.77 -6.00
C CYS A 89 2.33 -1.39 -6.35
N ALA A 90 1.94 -1.60 -7.61
CA ALA A 90 0.55 -1.38 -8.05
C ALA A 90 -0.34 -2.60 -7.76
N THR A 91 0.25 -3.78 -7.66
CA THR A 91 -0.43 -5.04 -7.40
C THR A 91 -0.22 -5.52 -5.97
N ARG A 92 -1.14 -6.37 -5.49
CA ARG A 92 -1.04 -7.08 -4.21
C ARG A 92 -0.15 -8.33 -4.28
N ARG A 93 0.36 -8.69 -5.47
CA ARG A 93 1.22 -9.88 -5.67
C ARG A 93 2.65 -9.64 -5.20
N TYR A 94 3.10 -8.38 -5.26
CA TYR A 94 4.42 -7.96 -4.86
C TYR A 94 4.31 -6.88 -3.79
N ASP A 95 5.27 -6.84 -2.88
CA ASP A 95 5.51 -5.68 -2.01
C ASP A 95 7.00 -5.40 -2.02
N VAL A 96 7.38 -4.16 -2.28
CA VAL A 96 8.75 -3.68 -2.16
C VAL A 96 8.70 -2.41 -1.34
N LYS A 97 9.10 -2.50 -0.08
CA LYS A 97 9.16 -1.35 0.82
C LYS A 97 10.60 -1.08 1.20
N PHE A 98 11.07 0.12 0.86
CA PHE A 98 12.32 0.65 1.37
C PHE A 98 12.07 1.40 2.67
N GLY A 99 12.96 1.23 3.64
CA GLY A 99 12.94 1.97 4.89
C GLY A 99 14.34 2.09 5.47
N VAL A 100 14.47 2.91 6.51
CA VAL A 100 15.75 3.13 7.19
C VAL A 100 16.35 1.83 7.75
N GLY A 101 15.51 0.84 8.09
CA GLY A 101 15.98 -0.46 8.58
C GLY A 101 16.43 -1.42 7.49
N GLY A 102 16.05 -1.21 6.22
CA GLY A 102 16.35 -2.13 5.14
C GLY A 102 15.23 -2.20 4.11
N VAL A 103 15.11 -3.35 3.45
CA VAL A 103 14.06 -3.60 2.47
C VAL A 103 13.18 -4.77 2.88
N ARG A 104 11.87 -4.59 2.71
CA ARG A 104 10.91 -5.68 2.75
C ARG A 104 10.55 -6.06 1.32
N LEU A 105 10.65 -7.34 1.02
CA LEU A 105 10.24 -7.91 -0.25
C LEU A 105 9.18 -8.98 -0.01
N ILE A 106 8.06 -8.90 -0.72
CA ILE A 106 7.06 -9.96 -0.81
C ILE A 106 6.97 -10.37 -2.27
N PHE A 107 7.03 -11.68 -2.50
CA PHE A 107 6.89 -12.30 -3.82
C PHE A 107 5.74 -13.31 -3.77
N PRO A 108 5.07 -13.60 -4.89
CA PRO A 108 4.08 -14.66 -4.94
C PRO A 108 4.74 -16.04 -4.74
N ALA A 109 4.04 -16.96 -4.09
CA ALA A 109 4.52 -18.31 -3.85
C ALA A 109 5.04 -18.98 -5.15
N GLY A 110 6.20 -19.65 -5.04
CA GLY A 110 6.86 -20.30 -6.18
C GLY A 110 7.71 -19.38 -7.06
N HIS A 111 7.76 -18.07 -6.78
CA HIS A 111 8.60 -17.14 -7.52
C HIS A 111 10.10 -17.47 -7.41
N ALA A 112 10.84 -17.32 -8.52
CA ALA A 112 12.26 -17.69 -8.59
C ALA A 112 13.16 -16.92 -7.59
N CYS A 113 12.77 -15.70 -7.20
CA CYS A 113 13.53 -14.92 -6.21
C CYS A 113 13.52 -15.54 -4.81
N HIS A 114 12.54 -16.38 -4.44
CA HIS A 114 12.55 -17.06 -3.14
C HIS A 114 13.82 -17.89 -2.95
N TYR A 115 14.25 -18.60 -4.00
CA TYR A 115 15.47 -19.42 -3.94
C TYR A 115 16.72 -18.56 -3.77
N GLN A 116 16.80 -17.43 -4.47
CA GLN A 116 17.94 -16.52 -4.38
C GLN A 116 17.99 -15.83 -3.01
N LEU A 117 16.84 -15.42 -2.47
CA LEU A 117 16.73 -14.83 -1.14
C LEU A 117 17.05 -15.83 -0.03
N LYS A 118 16.60 -17.08 -0.17
CA LYS A 118 16.98 -18.16 0.75
C LYS A 118 18.49 -18.34 0.80
N LYS A 119 19.17 -18.32 -0.34
CA LYS A 119 20.65 -18.39 -0.40
C LYS A 119 21.32 -17.17 0.23
N LEU A 120 20.74 -15.98 0.08
CA LEU A 120 21.30 -14.75 0.61
C LEU A 120 21.16 -14.67 2.15
N VAL A 121 19.98 -15.02 2.67
CA VAL A 121 19.63 -14.87 4.10
C VAL A 121 20.01 -16.13 4.91
N GLY A 122 20.12 -17.28 4.26
CA GLY A 122 20.54 -18.54 4.91
C GLY A 122 19.46 -19.22 5.74
N ARG A 123 18.19 -18.82 5.61
CA ARG A 123 17.04 -19.40 6.34
C ARG A 123 15.76 -19.33 5.51
N ASP A 124 14.81 -20.22 5.82
CA ASP A 124 13.46 -20.17 5.28
C ASP A 124 12.60 -19.12 6.00
N THR A 125 11.75 -18.45 5.23
CA THR A 125 10.69 -17.58 5.76
C THR A 125 9.35 -18.31 5.64
N LYS A 126 8.47 -18.14 6.62
CA LYS A 126 7.19 -18.87 6.67
C LYS A 126 6.05 -18.22 5.86
N LEU A 127 6.22 -17.00 5.36
CA LEU A 127 5.12 -16.12 4.94
C LEU A 127 5.40 -15.34 3.66
N ASP A 128 6.25 -15.86 2.76
CA ASP A 128 6.64 -15.22 1.49
C ASP A 128 7.24 -13.80 1.60
N THR A 129 7.46 -13.35 2.84
CA THR A 129 7.95 -12.03 3.22
C THR A 129 9.41 -12.15 3.63
N TRP A 130 10.24 -11.29 3.04
CA TRP A 130 11.67 -11.23 3.28
C TRP A 130 12.01 -9.87 3.86
N LEU A 131 12.39 -9.86 5.14
CA LEU A 131 12.89 -8.67 5.82
C LEU A 131 14.41 -8.70 5.74
N LEU A 132 15.00 -7.76 5.02
CA LEU A 132 16.43 -7.74 4.72
C LEU A 132 17.07 -6.49 5.34
N PRO A 133 17.74 -6.60 6.51
CA PRO A 133 18.35 -5.48 7.20
C PRO A 133 19.41 -4.79 6.34
N ALA A 134 19.39 -3.46 6.29
CA ALA A 134 20.30 -2.62 5.50
C ALA A 134 21.78 -2.99 5.70
N LYS A 135 22.18 -3.22 6.97
CA LYS A 135 23.56 -3.55 7.35
C LYS A 135 24.07 -4.89 6.80
N THR A 136 23.18 -5.80 6.50
CA THR A 136 23.51 -7.14 5.96
C THR A 136 23.29 -7.25 4.45
N LEU A 137 22.72 -6.20 3.85
CA LEU A 137 22.23 -6.23 2.48
C LEU A 137 23.36 -6.06 1.46
N LYS A 138 23.46 -7.00 0.52
CA LYS A 138 24.30 -6.85 -0.66
C LYS A 138 23.49 -6.24 -1.81
N LEU A 139 23.65 -4.94 -2.05
CA LEU A 139 22.88 -4.19 -3.06
C LEU A 139 22.92 -4.84 -4.45
N ASN A 140 24.09 -5.30 -4.89
CA ASN A 140 24.25 -5.94 -6.20
C ASN A 140 23.42 -7.22 -6.36
N ALA A 141 23.09 -7.91 -5.27
CA ALA A 141 22.24 -9.09 -5.31
C ALA A 141 20.74 -8.73 -5.32
N ILE A 142 20.35 -7.63 -4.65
CA ILE A 142 18.95 -7.30 -4.39
C ILE A 142 18.35 -6.38 -5.44
N ILE A 143 19.12 -5.42 -5.96
CA ILE A 143 18.64 -4.49 -6.99
C ILE A 143 18.08 -5.23 -8.23
N PRO A 144 18.70 -6.32 -8.75
CA PRO A 144 18.12 -7.10 -9.84
C PRO A 144 16.75 -7.70 -9.50
N MET A 145 16.55 -8.18 -8.26
CA MET A 145 15.27 -8.75 -7.82
C MET A 145 14.18 -7.68 -7.72
N ILE A 146 14.55 -6.48 -7.25
CA ILE A 146 13.63 -5.33 -7.18
C ILE A 146 13.23 -4.88 -8.58
N LYS A 147 14.18 -4.73 -9.50
CA LYS A 147 13.89 -4.39 -10.91
C LYS A 147 12.98 -5.42 -11.57
N ARG A 148 13.19 -6.70 -11.26
CA ARG A 148 12.33 -7.78 -11.75
C ARG A 148 10.92 -7.66 -11.18
N ALA A 149 10.77 -7.46 -9.87
CA ALA A 149 9.47 -7.24 -9.23
C ALA A 149 8.75 -6.03 -9.83
N ASP A 150 9.46 -4.91 -10.03
CA ASP A 150 8.93 -3.70 -10.64
C ASP A 150 8.41 -3.94 -12.07
N LYS A 151 9.18 -4.69 -12.87
CA LYS A 151 8.79 -5.07 -14.24
C LYS A 151 7.55 -5.97 -14.25
N GLU A 152 7.57 -7.05 -13.47
CA GLU A 152 6.45 -8.00 -13.41
C GLU A 152 5.17 -7.36 -12.82
N ASP A 153 5.32 -6.47 -11.82
CA ASP A 153 4.23 -5.66 -11.28
C ASP A 153 3.61 -4.75 -12.35
N LYS A 154 4.44 -4.06 -13.16
CA LYS A 154 3.96 -3.23 -14.27
C LYS A 154 3.26 -4.08 -15.34
N GLU A 155 3.85 -5.21 -15.75
CA GLU A 155 3.26 -6.12 -16.74
C GLU A 155 1.86 -6.58 -16.34
N ILE A 156 1.64 -6.92 -15.06
CA ILE A 156 0.30 -7.27 -14.57
C ILE A 156 -0.69 -6.11 -14.74
N VAL A 157 -0.29 -4.87 -14.45
CA VAL A 157 -1.19 -3.71 -14.61
C VAL A 157 -1.55 -3.52 -16.08
N LEU A 158 -0.56 -3.61 -16.98
CA LEU A 158 -0.75 -3.52 -18.43
C LEU A 158 -1.75 -4.59 -18.89
N ASP A 159 -1.45 -5.86 -18.63
CA ASP A 159 -2.31 -6.99 -19.03
C ASP A 159 -3.74 -6.87 -18.48
N THR A 160 -3.91 -6.23 -17.32
CA THR A 160 -5.22 -6.07 -16.68
C THR A 160 -6.03 -4.91 -17.29
N LEU A 161 -5.37 -3.80 -17.63
CA LEU A 161 -6.04 -2.54 -17.96
C LEU A 161 -6.05 -2.22 -19.46
N GLU A 162 -5.09 -2.73 -20.24
CA GLU A 162 -5.04 -2.57 -21.70
C GLU A 162 -6.36 -2.92 -22.41
N PRO A 163 -7.09 -4.01 -22.05
CA PRO A 163 -8.37 -4.33 -22.68
C PRO A 163 -9.48 -3.29 -22.44
N TYR A 164 -9.28 -2.39 -21.48
CA TYR A 164 -10.25 -1.38 -21.09
C TYR A 164 -9.90 0.03 -21.56
N GLU A 165 -8.74 0.22 -22.19
CA GLU A 165 -8.31 1.53 -22.66
C GLU A 165 -9.32 2.12 -23.65
N GLY A 166 -9.57 3.43 -23.48
CA GLY A 166 -10.58 4.15 -24.26
C GLY A 166 -12.04 3.82 -23.90
N ARG A 167 -12.32 2.85 -23.01
CA ARG A 167 -13.69 2.57 -22.56
C ARG A 167 -14.14 3.55 -21.48
N SER A 168 -15.44 3.64 -21.31
CA SER A 168 -16.07 4.32 -20.19
C SER A 168 -17.23 3.52 -19.62
N ILE A 169 -17.46 3.68 -18.32
CA ILE A 169 -18.64 3.16 -17.63
C ILE A 169 -19.48 4.33 -17.13
N ARG A 170 -20.80 4.21 -17.21
CA ARG A 170 -21.76 5.17 -16.68
C ARG A 170 -22.74 4.46 -15.77
N GLY A 171 -23.03 5.07 -14.63
CA GLY A 171 -24.00 4.54 -13.67
C GLY A 171 -24.34 5.57 -12.61
N THR A 172 -25.03 5.12 -11.56
CA THR A 172 -25.37 5.95 -10.40
C THR A 172 -24.57 5.47 -9.20
N LEU A 173 -23.94 6.40 -8.50
CA LEU A 173 -23.31 6.14 -7.21
C LEU A 173 -24.29 6.35 -6.06
N LEU A 174 -24.23 5.44 -5.10
CA LEU A 174 -24.99 5.51 -3.85
C LEU A 174 -24.13 6.21 -2.78
N MET A 175 -24.04 7.54 -2.87
CA MET A 175 -23.34 8.38 -1.90
C MET A 175 -23.85 9.82 -1.93
N LYS A 176 -23.61 10.56 -0.85
CA LYS A 176 -23.97 11.99 -0.77
C LYS A 176 -22.97 12.87 -1.54
N PRO A 177 -23.36 14.08 -1.99
CA PRO A 177 -22.45 14.99 -2.69
C PRO A 177 -21.16 15.33 -1.91
N GLU A 178 -21.26 15.51 -0.60
CA GLU A 178 -20.11 15.83 0.26
C GLU A 178 -19.14 14.65 0.34
N GLU A 179 -19.69 13.44 0.39
CA GLU A 179 -18.92 12.20 0.36
C GLU A 179 -18.25 12.00 -1.00
N ALA A 180 -18.96 12.29 -2.10
CA ALA A 180 -18.39 12.26 -3.44
C ALA A 180 -17.15 13.16 -3.56
N VAL A 181 -17.18 14.36 -2.96
CA VAL A 181 -16.03 15.26 -2.88
C VAL A 181 -14.86 14.63 -2.11
N ALA A 182 -15.11 14.04 -0.94
CA ALA A 182 -14.10 13.37 -0.13
C ALA A 182 -13.46 12.15 -0.83
N HIS A 183 -14.21 11.49 -1.70
CA HIS A 183 -13.76 10.36 -2.51
C HIS A 183 -13.17 10.76 -3.88
N ASN A 184 -12.94 12.05 -4.13
CA ASN A 184 -12.44 12.58 -5.42
C ASN A 184 -13.35 12.29 -6.63
N VAL A 185 -14.66 12.11 -6.42
CA VAL A 185 -15.65 11.97 -7.48
C VAL A 185 -16.00 13.36 -8.04
N GLN A 186 -15.07 13.96 -8.76
CA GLN A 186 -15.21 15.27 -9.41
C GLN A 186 -14.59 15.25 -10.80
N PRO A 187 -15.18 15.93 -11.80
CA PRO A 187 -14.63 15.94 -13.17
C PRO A 187 -13.13 16.25 -13.23
N GLY A 188 -12.39 15.45 -13.99
CA GLY A 188 -10.94 15.55 -14.16
C GLY A 188 -10.09 14.93 -13.04
N LYS A 189 -10.69 14.51 -11.92
CA LYS A 189 -9.98 13.79 -10.85
C LYS A 189 -9.86 12.29 -11.13
N ILE A 190 -8.94 11.64 -10.42
CA ILE A 190 -8.81 10.19 -10.40
C ILE A 190 -9.48 9.66 -9.15
N VAL A 191 -10.40 8.72 -9.33
CA VAL A 191 -11.02 7.94 -8.26
C VAL A 191 -10.53 6.50 -8.33
N PHE A 192 -10.42 5.85 -7.17
CA PHE A 192 -9.99 4.46 -7.05
C PHE A 192 -11.18 3.60 -6.65
N ALA A 193 -11.28 2.39 -7.17
CA ALA A 193 -12.30 1.42 -6.79
C ALA A 193 -11.68 0.08 -6.39
N ASP A 194 -12.30 -0.62 -5.46
CA ASP A 194 -11.97 -2.00 -5.17
C ASP A 194 -12.47 -2.94 -6.29
N PHE A 195 -12.00 -4.19 -6.27
CA PHE A 195 -12.43 -5.15 -7.28
C PHE A 195 -13.92 -5.52 -7.16
N ASN A 196 -14.54 -5.40 -5.98
CA ASN A 196 -15.95 -5.76 -5.82
C ASN A 196 -16.86 -4.75 -6.53
N PHE A 197 -16.53 -3.47 -6.44
CA PHE A 197 -17.15 -2.41 -7.24
C PHE A 197 -16.97 -2.70 -8.73
N VAL A 198 -15.73 -2.97 -9.17
CA VAL A 198 -15.45 -3.24 -10.59
C VAL A 198 -16.21 -4.44 -11.11
N ARG A 199 -16.24 -5.55 -10.36
CA ARG A 199 -16.98 -6.75 -10.72
C ARG A 199 -18.49 -6.49 -10.83
N GLN A 200 -19.04 -5.56 -10.06
CA GLN A 200 -20.45 -5.20 -10.15
C GLN A 200 -20.77 -4.38 -11.41
N VAL A 201 -19.87 -3.48 -11.81
CA VAL A 201 -20.08 -2.60 -12.97
C VAL A 201 -19.59 -3.22 -14.29
N GLU A 202 -18.65 -4.16 -14.21
CA GLU A 202 -18.04 -4.94 -15.31
C GLU A 202 -17.90 -6.42 -14.87
N PRO A 203 -18.96 -7.23 -15.05
CA PRO A 203 -18.99 -8.63 -14.58
C PRO A 203 -17.93 -9.55 -15.21
N HIS A 204 -17.35 -9.17 -16.34
CA HIS A 204 -16.31 -9.93 -17.03
C HIS A 204 -14.89 -9.58 -16.55
N ALA A 205 -14.72 -8.59 -15.68
CA ALA A 205 -13.42 -8.23 -15.15
C ALA A 205 -12.85 -9.36 -14.27
N GLU A 206 -11.61 -9.75 -14.55
CA GLU A 206 -10.89 -10.75 -13.77
C GLU A 206 -10.13 -10.11 -12.59
N ASP A 207 -10.10 -10.77 -11.43
CA ASP A 207 -9.29 -10.34 -10.30
C ASP A 207 -7.80 -10.65 -10.56
N LYS A 208 -7.12 -9.71 -11.20
CA LYS A 208 -5.66 -9.76 -11.40
C LYS A 208 -4.86 -9.19 -10.23
N LYS A 209 -5.49 -9.04 -9.05
CA LYS A 209 -4.85 -8.60 -7.80
C LYS A 209 -4.26 -7.19 -7.84
N LEU A 210 -4.86 -6.27 -8.60
CA LEU A 210 -4.57 -4.85 -8.45
C LEU A 210 -4.89 -4.39 -7.02
N HIS A 211 -4.15 -3.41 -6.49
CA HIS A 211 -4.56 -2.77 -5.24
C HIS A 211 -5.94 -2.13 -5.39
N TYR A 212 -6.08 -1.28 -6.41
CA TYR A 212 -7.31 -0.61 -6.79
C TYR A 212 -7.35 -0.36 -8.29
N TRP A 213 -8.54 -0.17 -8.82
CA TRP A 213 -8.78 0.21 -10.21
C TRP A 213 -8.93 1.73 -10.30
N PRO A 214 -8.05 2.44 -11.01
CA PRO A 214 -8.14 3.87 -11.14
C PRO A 214 -9.02 4.27 -12.32
N PHE A 215 -9.88 5.25 -12.12
CA PHE A 215 -10.73 5.83 -13.14
C PHE A 215 -10.56 7.35 -13.18
N ARG A 216 -10.59 7.93 -14.37
CA ARG A 216 -10.80 9.36 -14.52
C ARG A 216 -12.30 9.66 -14.46
N VAL A 217 -12.68 10.60 -13.61
CA VAL A 217 -14.06 11.08 -13.57
C VAL A 217 -14.27 12.01 -14.77
N ALA A 218 -15.04 11.55 -15.75
CA ALA A 218 -15.32 12.31 -16.96
C ALA A 218 -16.51 13.24 -16.80
N GLU A 219 -17.49 12.85 -15.98
CA GLU A 219 -18.72 13.60 -15.77
C GLU A 219 -19.36 13.23 -14.44
N VAL A 220 -19.98 14.22 -13.79
CA VAL A 220 -20.81 14.06 -12.60
C VAL A 220 -22.06 14.91 -12.81
N GLN A 221 -23.24 14.31 -12.70
CA GLN A 221 -24.53 14.98 -12.75
C GLN A 221 -25.32 14.63 -11.48
N MET A 222 -25.87 15.66 -10.83
CA MET A 222 -26.76 15.49 -9.67
C MET A 222 -28.20 15.51 -10.17
N GLN A 223 -28.99 14.50 -9.83
CA GLN A 223 -30.41 14.43 -10.17
C GLN A 223 -31.22 14.19 -8.91
N PRO A 224 -32.28 14.99 -8.63
CA PRO A 224 -33.19 14.71 -7.52
C PRO A 224 -33.76 13.29 -7.65
N ARG A 225 -33.89 12.55 -6.55
CA ARG A 225 -34.51 11.23 -6.59
C ARG A 225 -36.01 11.37 -6.86
N PRO A 226 -36.61 10.49 -7.68
CA PRO A 226 -38.04 10.52 -7.93
C PRO A 226 -38.89 10.35 -6.66
N ASP A 227 -38.37 9.58 -5.70
CA ASP A 227 -39.08 9.16 -4.49
C ASP A 227 -38.75 10.03 -3.25
N ASP A 228 -37.72 10.88 -3.35
CA ASP A 228 -37.30 11.79 -2.29
C ASP A 228 -36.58 13.02 -2.88
N LEU A 229 -37.28 14.16 -2.92
CA LEU A 229 -36.76 15.39 -3.55
C LEU A 229 -35.63 16.05 -2.75
N ASP A 230 -35.44 15.66 -1.48
CA ASP A 230 -34.34 16.14 -0.64
C ASP A 230 -33.07 15.29 -0.81
N GLU A 231 -33.19 14.13 -1.48
CA GLU A 231 -32.06 13.28 -1.84
C GLU A 231 -31.69 13.38 -3.34
N VAL A 232 -30.39 13.35 -3.62
CA VAL A 232 -29.84 13.43 -4.97
C VAL A 232 -29.11 12.14 -5.36
N ASP A 233 -29.43 11.63 -6.55
CA ASP A 233 -28.67 10.62 -7.24
C ASP A 233 -27.47 11.23 -7.96
N LEU A 234 -26.30 10.62 -7.77
CA LEU A 234 -25.07 11.00 -8.46
C LEU A 234 -24.87 10.12 -9.69
N GLN A 235 -25.26 10.63 -10.86
CA GLN A 235 -24.90 9.99 -12.12
C GLN A 235 -23.47 10.34 -12.48
N VAL A 236 -22.65 9.33 -12.73
CA VAL A 236 -21.24 9.51 -13.06
C VAL A 236 -20.87 8.80 -14.34
N ARG A 237 -19.89 9.37 -15.04
CA ARG A 237 -19.17 8.69 -16.11
C ARG A 237 -17.70 8.57 -15.71
N PHE A 238 -17.22 7.34 -15.64
CA PHE A 238 -15.83 7.00 -15.38
C PHE A 238 -15.17 6.52 -16.65
N GLN A 239 -14.00 7.04 -16.94
CA GLN A 239 -13.12 6.61 -18.03
C GLN A 239 -11.99 5.78 -17.45
N TYR A 240 -11.68 4.66 -18.10
CA TYR A 240 -10.46 3.93 -17.79
C TYR A 240 -9.26 4.80 -18.16
N LEU A 241 -8.24 4.76 -17.30
CA LEU A 241 -6.94 5.33 -17.63
C LEU A 241 -6.22 4.37 -18.57
N ASP A 242 -5.32 4.91 -19.41
CA ASP A 242 -4.29 4.10 -20.04
C ASP A 242 -3.45 3.40 -18.97
N ALA A 243 -2.95 2.22 -19.29
CA ALA A 243 -2.40 1.32 -18.30
C ALA A 243 -1.09 1.86 -17.67
N GLU A 244 -0.31 2.67 -18.41
CA GLU A 244 0.88 3.33 -17.86
C GLU A 244 0.53 4.41 -16.83
N HIS A 245 -0.39 5.33 -17.16
CA HIS A 245 -0.86 6.33 -16.20
C HIS A 245 -1.62 5.68 -15.04
N ALA A 246 -2.34 4.58 -15.27
CA ALA A 246 -3.00 3.81 -14.23
C ALA A 246 -1.99 3.21 -13.25
N CYS A 247 -0.93 2.58 -13.74
CA CYS A 247 0.15 2.05 -12.92
C CYS A 247 0.75 3.16 -12.04
N ALA A 248 1.11 4.30 -12.63
CA ALA A 248 1.65 5.44 -11.89
C ALA A 248 0.67 5.98 -10.83
N ALA A 249 -0.63 6.06 -11.16
CA ALA A 249 -1.67 6.53 -10.26
C ALA A 249 -1.85 5.60 -9.05
N ILE A 250 -1.90 4.28 -9.27
CA ILE A 250 -2.02 3.30 -8.18
C ILE A 250 -0.80 3.39 -7.26
N ARG A 251 0.41 3.43 -7.82
CA ARG A 251 1.64 3.52 -7.01
C ARG A 251 1.66 4.79 -6.16
N LYS A 252 1.31 5.94 -6.76
CA LYS A 252 1.22 7.22 -6.05
C LYS A 252 0.19 7.15 -4.93
N TYR A 253 -0.97 6.55 -5.17
CA TYR A 253 -1.99 6.35 -4.15
C TYR A 253 -1.51 5.45 -3.01
N MET A 254 -0.85 4.34 -3.35
CA MET A 254 -0.31 3.38 -2.38
C MET A 254 0.89 3.92 -1.58
N ALA A 255 1.56 4.96 -2.08
CA ALA A 255 2.64 5.64 -1.38
C ALA A 255 2.16 6.61 -0.29
N LEU A 256 0.89 7.05 -0.34
CA LEU A 256 0.32 7.96 0.67
C LEU A 256 0.18 7.25 2.03
N PRO A 257 0.28 7.98 3.16
CA PRO A 257 -0.20 7.49 4.45
C PRO A 257 -1.66 7.03 4.37
N ILE A 258 -2.06 6.04 5.16
CA ILE A 258 -3.40 5.42 5.04
C ILE A 258 -4.50 6.43 5.36
N GLU A 259 -4.25 7.27 6.36
CA GLU A 259 -5.08 8.38 6.80
C GLU A 259 -5.29 9.46 5.73
N ASP A 260 -4.32 9.61 4.82
CA ASP A 260 -4.37 10.59 3.73
C ASP A 260 -4.94 10.00 2.43
N ARG A 261 -5.17 8.69 2.38
CA ARG A 261 -5.72 8.02 1.19
C ARG A 261 -7.22 8.31 1.08
N PRO A 262 -7.68 8.91 -0.02
CA PRO A 262 -9.11 8.94 -0.33
C PRO A 262 -9.65 7.51 -0.34
N TRP A 263 -10.75 7.25 0.37
CA TRP A 263 -11.31 5.91 0.44
C TRP A 263 -11.72 5.42 -0.97
N PRO A 264 -11.36 4.19 -1.37
CA PRO A 264 -11.77 3.64 -2.65
C PRO A 264 -13.28 3.40 -2.68
N LEU A 265 -13.88 3.46 -3.87
CA LEU A 265 -15.25 3.02 -4.08
C LEU A 265 -15.34 1.50 -3.86
N ASP A 266 -16.35 1.08 -3.11
CA ASP A 266 -16.63 -0.33 -2.82
C ASP A 266 -18.01 -0.75 -3.37
N ILE A 267 -18.35 -2.02 -3.21
CA ILE A 267 -19.61 -2.60 -3.70
C ILE A 267 -20.87 -1.86 -3.21
N THR A 268 -20.84 -1.23 -2.03
CA THR A 268 -21.99 -0.51 -1.47
C THR A 268 -22.30 0.78 -2.23
N ARG A 269 -21.32 1.27 -3.01
CA ARG A 269 -21.41 2.52 -3.77
C ARG A 269 -21.94 2.32 -5.17
N ALA A 270 -21.98 1.09 -5.68
CA ALA A 270 -22.53 0.79 -6.99
C ALA A 270 -24.00 0.36 -6.87
N ASN A 271 -24.87 0.96 -7.69
CA ASN A 271 -26.17 0.34 -7.98
C ASN A 271 -26.01 -0.79 -9.02
N ALA A 272 -27.08 -1.54 -9.32
CA ALA A 272 -27.02 -2.64 -10.29
C ALA A 272 -27.12 -2.22 -11.77
N LYS A 273 -27.20 -0.91 -12.08
CA LYS A 273 -27.55 -0.40 -13.42
C LYS A 273 -26.39 0.39 -14.04
N TRP A 274 -25.28 -0.29 -14.32
CA TRP A 274 -24.13 0.30 -15.02
C TRP A 274 -24.13 -0.07 -16.50
N LYS A 275 -23.68 0.87 -17.34
CA LYS A 275 -23.50 0.68 -18.78
C LYS A 275 -22.05 0.92 -19.14
N SER A 276 -21.43 -0.06 -19.81
CA SER A 276 -20.09 0.06 -20.40
C SER A 276 -20.22 0.46 -21.87
N LYS A 277 -19.40 1.39 -22.33
CA LYS A 277 -19.36 1.84 -23.73
C LYS A 277 -17.90 1.97 -24.18
N ALA A 278 -17.58 1.47 -25.37
CA ALA A 278 -16.36 1.85 -26.07
C ALA A 278 -16.43 3.35 -26.39
N GLY A 279 -15.39 4.10 -26.01
CA GLY A 279 -15.27 5.54 -26.27
C GLY A 279 -15.13 5.86 -27.74
#